data_AF-A0ABD0QRB7-F1
#
_entry.id   AF-A0ABD0QRB7-F1
#
_cell.length_a   1.000
_cell.length_b   1.000
_cell.length_c   1.000
_cell.angle_alpha   90.00
_cell.angle_beta   90.00
_cell.angle_gamma   90.00
#
_symmetry.space_group_name_H-M   'P 1'
#
loop_
_entity.id
_entity.type
_entity.pdbx_description
1 polymer ?
#
loop_
_entity_poly.entity_id
_entity_poly.type
_entity_poly.pdbx_seq_one_letter_code
_entity_poly.pdbx_strand_id
1 'polypeptide(L)'
;PLDFESKKSYNLTVVATNIRADSITGGPYMDQATVKIIIEDADEPPVFTKSTYLFDVHENAAINTVIGAVAARDQDASHSQ
;
A
#
# COMPACT_ATOMS: atom_id res chain seq x y z
N PRO A 1 5.83 -5.41 6.41
CA PRO A 1 5.34 -4.01 6.36
C PRO A 1 3.87 -3.97 5.89
N LEU A 2 3.09 -3.02 6.41
CA LEU A 2 1.72 -2.73 5.97
C LEU A 2 1.78 -1.55 4.99
N ASP A 3 0.99 -1.60 3.93
CA ASP A 3 0.97 -0.66 2.82
C ASP A 3 -0.50 -0.53 2.37
N PHE A 4 -1.07 0.67 2.54
CA PHE A 4 -2.49 0.94 2.32
C PHE A 4 -2.83 0.95 0.83
N GLU A 5 -1.94 1.52 0.03
CA GLU A 5 -1.96 1.71 -1.42
C GLU A 5 -2.03 0.34 -2.10
N SER A 6 -1.25 -0.61 -1.60
CA SER A 6 -1.22 -1.99 -2.08
C SER A 6 -2.39 -2.83 -1.55
N LYS A 7 -2.73 -2.74 -0.26
CA LYS A 7 -3.77 -3.58 0.34
C LYS A 7 -4.45 -2.99 1.58
N LYS A 8 -5.70 -2.60 1.39
CA LYS A 8 -6.55 -1.93 2.39
C LYS A 8 -7.14 -2.83 3.49
N SER A 9 -7.22 -4.15 3.28
CA SER A 9 -7.78 -5.05 4.29
C SER A 9 -7.34 -6.50 4.15
N TYR A 10 -7.42 -7.23 5.26
CA TYR A 10 -7.18 -8.67 5.33
C TYR A 10 -8.35 -9.35 6.03
N ASN A 11 -8.78 -10.50 5.53
CA ASN A 11 -9.73 -11.38 6.20
C ASN A 11 -8.97 -12.65 6.62
N LEU A 12 -8.88 -12.87 7.93
CA LEU A 12 -8.23 -14.03 8.50
C LEU A 12 -9.28 -14.94 9.10
N THR A 13 -9.17 -16.23 8.82
CA THR A 13 -9.99 -17.26 9.43
C THR A 13 -9.17 -17.97 10.49
N VAL A 14 -9.55 -17.78 11.76
CA VAL A 14 -8.88 -18.37 12.92
C VAL A 14 -9.64 -19.61 13.33
N VAL A 15 -8.94 -20.73 13.50
CA VAL A 15 -9.54 -22.00 13.94
C VAL A 15 -8.96 -22.37 15.30
N ALA A 16 -9.82 -22.47 16.30
CA ALA A 16 -9.48 -22.99 17.62
C ALA A 16 -9.76 -24.49 17.65
N THR A 17 -8.81 -25.29 18.11
CA THR A 17 -8.94 -26.76 18.16
C THR A 17 -8.67 -27.27 19.57
N ASN A 18 -9.52 -28.17 20.07
CA ASN A 18 -9.27 -28.83 21.35
C ASN A 18 -8.42 -30.09 21.16
N ILE A 19 -7.19 -30.06 21.66
CA ILE A 19 -6.23 -31.17 21.57
C ILE A 19 -6.54 -32.37 22.49
N ARG A 20 -7.53 -32.24 23.38
CA ARG A 20 -7.99 -33.30 24.31
C ARG A 20 -9.47 -33.61 24.09
N ALA A 21 -9.85 -33.78 22.83
CA ALA A 21 -11.13 -34.33 22.44
C ALA A 21 -11.23 -35.79 22.94
N ASP A 22 -11.97 -36.03 24.01
CA ASP A 22 -12.34 -37.38 24.42
C ASP A 22 -13.32 -37.97 23.39
N SER A 23 -13.13 -39.23 23.02
CA SER A 23 -13.90 -39.93 21.96
C SER A 23 -15.39 -40.14 22.30
N ILE A 24 -15.89 -39.52 23.36
CA ILE A 24 -17.20 -39.78 23.97
C ILE A 24 -18.27 -38.82 23.44
N THR A 25 -17.92 -37.57 23.09
CA THR A 25 -18.86 -36.62 22.49
C THR A 25 -18.54 -36.40 21.01
N GLY A 26 -19.31 -37.04 20.13
CA GLY A 26 -19.07 -37.11 18.68
C GLY A 26 -19.30 -35.82 17.90
N GLY A 27 -18.75 -34.69 18.35
CA GLY A 27 -18.81 -33.38 17.68
C GLY A 27 -17.44 -32.91 17.17
N PRO A 28 -17.40 -32.00 16.17
CA PRO A 28 -16.15 -31.36 15.78
C PRO A 28 -15.66 -30.43 16.90
N TYR A 29 -14.52 -30.74 17.52
CA TYR A 29 -13.90 -29.92 18.56
C TYR A 29 -13.09 -28.76 17.97
N MET A 30 -13.69 -28.07 17.01
CA MET A 30 -13.08 -26.96 16.30
C MET A 30 -14.09 -25.82 16.23
N ASP A 31 -13.68 -24.63 16.66
CA ASP A 31 -14.44 -23.41 16.46
C ASP A 31 -13.70 -22.50 15.49
N GLN A 32 -14.43 -21.70 14.73
CA GLN A 32 -13.87 -20.83 13.71
C GLN A 32 -14.40 -19.41 13.85
N ALA A 33 -13.50 -18.44 13.83
CA ALA A 33 -13.82 -17.02 13.83
C ALA A 33 -13.17 -16.30 12.65
N THR A 34 -13.88 -15.34 12.07
CA THR A 34 -13.34 -14.48 11.01
C THR A 34 -12.93 -13.14 11.61
N VAL A 35 -11.66 -12.78 11.44
CA VAL A 35 -11.09 -11.50 11.84
C VAL A 35 -10.86 -10.63 10.61
N LYS A 36 -11.50 -9.46 10.57
CA LYS A 36 -11.28 -8.46 9.54
C LYS A 36 -10.31 -7.41 10.05
N ILE A 37 -9.17 -7.29 9.38
CA ILE A 37 -8.15 -6.27 9.65
C ILE A 37 -8.31 -5.19 8.58
N ILE A 38 -8.42 -3.94 9.02
CA ILE A 38 -8.49 -2.76 8.17
C ILE A 38 -7.16 -2.04 8.32
N ILE A 39 -6.52 -1.70 7.21
CA ILE A 39 -5.31 -0.89 7.21
C ILE A 39 -5.76 0.57 7.15
N GLU A 40 -5.22 1.39 8.06
CA GLU A 40 -5.42 2.83 8.05
C GLU A 40 -4.43 3.48 7.10
N ASP A 41 -4.90 4.52 6.41
CA ASP A 41 -4.13 5.31 5.46
C ASP A 41 -3.21 6.29 6.21
N ALA A 42 -2.02 6.54 5.68
CA ALA A 42 -1.07 7.49 6.23
C ALA A 42 -0.48 8.34 5.10
N ASP A 43 -0.40 9.65 5.33
CA ASP A 43 0.04 10.64 4.34
C ASP A 43 1.51 10.40 3.91
N GLU A 44 1.74 10.33 2.60
CA GLU A 44 3.03 9.99 2.01
C GLU A 44 3.55 11.14 1.13
N PRO A 45 4.86 11.46 1.19
CA PRO A 45 5.37 12.58 0.42
C PRO A 45 5.37 12.27 -1.10
N PRO A 46 5.12 13.28 -1.97
CA PRO A 46 5.22 13.12 -3.41
C PRO A 46 6.60 12.62 -3.83
N VAL A 47 6.63 11.64 -4.74
CA VAL A 47 7.87 11.05 -5.23
C VAL A 47 8.11 11.47 -6.68
N PHE A 48 9.31 11.96 -6.99
CA PHE A 48 9.69 12.27 -8.37
C PHE A 48 9.64 11.02 -9.26
N THR A 49 9.19 11.21 -10.50
CA THR A 49 9.10 10.12 -11.49
C THR A 49 10.46 9.58 -11.92
N LYS A 50 11.53 10.37 -11.75
CA LYS A 50 12.92 9.97 -12.01
C LYS A 50 13.80 10.36 -10.82
N SER A 51 14.83 9.55 -10.56
CA SER A 51 15.85 9.86 -9.56
C SER A 51 16.74 11.05 -9.96
N THR A 52 17.00 11.20 -11.27
CA THR A 52 17.79 12.30 -11.82
C THR A 52 17.15 12.80 -13.11
N TYR A 53 17.10 14.12 -13.25
CA TYR A 53 16.71 14.79 -14.49
C TYR A 53 17.94 15.50 -15.05
N LEU A 54 18.28 15.20 -16.30
CA LEU A 54 19.38 15.83 -17.01
C LEU A 54 18.79 16.53 -18.22
N PHE A 55 19.13 17.82 -18.37
CA PHE A 55 18.68 18.65 -19.47
C PHE A 55 19.87 19.44 -19.99
N ASP A 56 19.96 19.55 -21.30
CA ASP A 56 21.00 20.31 -21.98
C ASP A 56 20.37 21.50 -22.70
N VAL A 57 21.05 22.65 -22.65
CA VAL A 57 20.61 23.89 -23.31
C VAL A 57 21.80 24.54 -24.01
N HIS A 58 21.56 25.11 -25.18
CA HIS A 58 22.59 25.84 -25.92
C HIS A 58 22.90 27.19 -25.25
N GLU A 59 24.15 27.63 -25.37
CA GLU A 59 24.61 28.92 -24.84
C GLU A 59 23.86 30.13 -25.43
N ASN A 60 23.35 29.99 -26.66
CA ASN A 60 22.62 31.02 -27.39
C ASN A 60 21.10 30.86 -27.26
N ALA A 61 20.62 30.12 -26.26
CA ALA A 61 19.19 29.98 -26.00
C ALA A 61 18.54 31.34 -25.71
N ALA A 62 17.38 31.57 -26.32
CA ALA A 62 16.62 32.80 -26.14
C ALA A 62 16.08 32.91 -24.71
N ILE A 63 15.82 34.14 -24.27
CA ILE A 63 15.20 34.41 -22.96
C ILE A 63 13.83 33.69 -22.92
N ASN A 64 13.55 33.03 -21.79
CA ASN A 64 12.36 32.20 -21.54
C ASN A 64 12.33 30.85 -22.29
N THR A 65 13.47 30.32 -22.75
CA THR A 65 13.53 28.94 -23.25
C THR A 65 13.20 27.95 -22.13
N VAL A 66 12.21 27.09 -22.34
CA VAL A 66 11.89 25.98 -21.43
C VAL A 66 12.87 24.84 -21.72
N ILE A 67 13.67 24.51 -20.72
CA ILE A 67 14.77 23.53 -20.82
C ILE A 67 14.26 22.10 -20.57
N GLY A 68 13.23 21.96 -19.74
CA GLY A 68 12.65 20.68 -19.40
C GLY A 68 11.52 20.80 -18.39
N ALA A 69 10.87 19.68 -18.12
CA ALA A 69 9.83 19.55 -17.12
C ALA A 69 10.13 18.36 -16.22
N VAL A 70 9.84 18.51 -14.93
CA VAL A 70 9.91 17.45 -13.92
C VAL A 70 8.49 17.13 -13.45
N ALA A 71 8.27 15.91 -13.02
CA ALA A 71 6.98 15.46 -12.53
C ALA A 71 7.18 14.61 -11.28
N ALA A 72 6.37 14.86 -10.26
CA ALA A 72 6.25 14.03 -9.07
C ALA A 72 4.83 13.45 -9.00
N ARG A 73 4.72 12.26 -8.41
CA ARG A 73 3.46 11.56 -8.18
C ARG A 73 3.32 11.27 -6.70
N ASP A 74 2.18 11.67 -6.16
CA ASP A 74 1.73 11.26 -4.85
C ASP A 74 0.99 9.92 -4.94
N GLN A 75 1.21 9.02 -3.99
CA GLN A 75 0.58 7.70 -4.00
C GLN A 75 -0.75 7.67 -3.24
N ASP A 76 -1.02 8.71 -2.45
CA ASP A 76 -2.19 8.81 -1.60
C ASP A 76 -3.45 8.91 -2.45
N ALA A 77 -4.36 7.96 -2.23
CA ALA A 77 -5.60 7.84 -2.99
C ALA A 77 -6.54 9.05 -2.83
N SER A 78 -6.37 9.85 -1.77
CA SER A 78 -7.16 11.04 -1.46
C SER A 78 -6.60 12.36 -2.01
N HIS A 79 -5.39 12.39 -2.58
CA HIS A 79 -4.71 13.62 -2.99
C HIS A 79 -4.61 13.83 -4.50
N SER A 80 -5.55 13.25 -5.26
CA SER A 80 -5.72 13.56 -6.69
C SER A 80 -6.59 14.82 -6.87
N GLN A 81 -6.00 16.02 -6.79
CA GLN A 81 -6.60 17.25 -7.33
C GLN A 81 -5.80 17.78 -8.52
#